data_AF-A0A971ZM75-F1
#
_entry.id   AF-A0A971ZM75-F1
#
_cell.length_a   1.000
_cell.length_b   1.000
_cell.length_c   1.000
_cell.angle_alpha   90.00
_cell.angle_beta   90.00
_cell.angle_gamma   90.00
#
_symmetry.space_group_name_H-M   'P 1'
#
loop_
_entity.id
_entity.type
_entity.pdbx_description
1 polymer ?
#
loop_
_entity_poly.entity_id
_entity_poly.type
_entity_poly.pdbx_seq_one_letter_code
_entity_poly.pdbx_strand_id
1 'polypeptide(L)'
;MLNVRKRIYGITVAALLCAIGILIPLVSPIKVVLEPASFTLASHVAIFIAMFISPLTAVFVTIGTTLGFFLAGFPPVVVARAASHIVFATVGSLMLARKPAIIDSFKKATAFSFIVSLIHGVCEVIVVLPFYFLNLMTSAYYDKGLFVSVILLVGVGTVVHSMVDFYIAYAVWRPIRKITGAGKAVVE
;
A
#
# COMPACT_ATOMS: atom_id res chain seq x y z
N MET A 1 -26.12 -18.49 6.88
CA MET A 1 -26.42 -17.27 6.11
C MET A 1 -25.65 -16.11 6.72
N LEU A 2 -24.69 -15.53 6.01
CA LEU A 2 -23.94 -14.35 6.47
C LEU A 2 -24.90 -13.17 6.71
N ASN A 3 -24.71 -12.46 7.83
CA ASN A 3 -25.54 -11.31 8.20
C ASN A 3 -25.36 -10.18 7.18
N VAL A 4 -26.42 -9.82 6.46
CA VAL A 4 -26.43 -8.78 5.41
C VAL A 4 -25.81 -7.46 5.90
N ARG A 5 -26.02 -7.11 7.17
CA ARG A 5 -25.43 -5.91 7.80
C ARG A 5 -23.89 -5.96 7.78
N LYS A 6 -23.28 -7.11 8.10
CA LYS A 6 -21.82 -7.28 8.07
C LYS A 6 -21.28 -7.10 6.65
N ARG A 7 -22.00 -7.61 5.63
CA ARG A 7 -21.61 -7.47 4.23
C ARG A 7 -21.65 -6.01 3.77
N ILE A 8 -22.73 -5.30 4.05
CA ILE A 8 -22.86 -3.88 3.71
C ILE A 8 -21.75 -3.06 4.38
N TYR A 9 -21.48 -3.32 5.66
CA TYR A 9 -20.40 -2.67 6.38
C TYR A 9 -19.04 -2.91 5.72
N GLY A 10 -18.70 -4.18 5.39
CA GLY A 10 -17.44 -4.52 4.73
C GLY A 10 -17.25 -3.84 3.38
N ILE A 11 -18.30 -3.80 2.55
CA ILE A 11 -18.29 -3.10 1.25
C ILE A 11 -18.09 -1.60 1.45
N THR A 12 -18.79 -1.00 2.41
CA THR A 12 -18.71 0.44 2.71
C THR A 12 -17.30 0.82 3.18
N VAL A 13 -16.70 0.03 4.07
CA VAL A 13 -15.33 0.26 4.54
C VAL A 13 -14.32 0.12 3.40
N ALA A 14 -14.44 -0.92 2.57
CA ALA A 14 -13.57 -1.08 1.40
C ALA A 14 -13.70 0.11 0.43
N ALA A 15 -14.93 0.54 0.12
CA ALA A 15 -15.17 1.69 -0.76
C ALA A 15 -14.57 3.00 -0.20
N LEU A 16 -14.71 3.25 1.10
CA LEU A 16 -14.11 4.41 1.76
C LEU A 16 -12.58 4.37 1.68
N LEU A 17 -11.98 3.21 1.94
CA LEU A 17 -10.53 3.04 1.84
C LEU A 17 -10.01 3.20 0.41
N CYS A 18 -10.74 2.69 -0.59
CA CYS A 18 -10.44 2.98 -2.00
C CYS A 18 -10.44 4.48 -2.28
N ALA A 19 -11.51 5.18 -1.87
CA ALA A 19 -11.63 6.61 -2.08
C ALA A 19 -10.48 7.39 -1.44
N ILE A 20 -10.11 7.07 -0.20
CA ILE A 20 -8.97 7.69 0.50
C ILE A 20 -7.65 7.38 -0.22
N GLY A 21 -7.44 6.12 -0.62
CA GLY A 21 -6.23 5.69 -1.33
C GLY A 21 -6.04 6.35 -2.68
N ILE A 22 -7.13 6.72 -3.37
CA ILE A 22 -7.12 7.50 -4.62
C ILE A 22 -6.92 8.99 -4.34
N LEU A 23 -7.61 9.52 -3.33
CA LEU A 23 -7.61 10.96 -3.03
C LEU A 23 -6.24 11.45 -2.57
N ILE A 24 -5.56 10.73 -1.67
CA ILE A 24 -4.29 11.19 -1.10
C ILE A 24 -3.26 11.51 -2.20
N PRO A 25 -2.96 10.62 -3.17
CA PRO A 25 -2.02 10.94 -4.25
C PRO A 25 -2.46 12.08 -5.18
N LEU A 26 -3.77 12.35 -5.29
CA LEU A 26 -4.30 13.42 -6.13
C LEU A 26 -4.16 14.81 -5.49
N VAL A 27 -4.31 14.91 -4.17
CA VAL A 27 -4.42 16.22 -3.49
C VAL A 27 -3.44 16.45 -2.35
N SER A 28 -2.60 15.46 -1.99
CA SER A 28 -1.71 15.58 -0.84
C SER A 28 -0.71 16.73 -1.02
N PRO A 29 -0.66 17.68 -0.06
CA PRO A 29 0.31 18.77 -0.10
C PRO A 29 1.72 18.31 0.36
N ILE A 30 1.84 17.10 0.91
CA ILE A 30 3.10 16.59 1.49
C ILE A 30 3.70 15.55 0.53
N LYS A 31 4.53 16.03 -0.39
CA LYS A 31 5.24 15.23 -1.38
C LYS A 31 6.73 15.57 -1.35
N VAL A 32 7.56 14.57 -1.04
CA VAL A 32 9.02 14.70 -1.12
C VAL A 32 9.44 14.34 -2.54
N VAL A 33 9.97 15.31 -3.27
CA VAL A 33 10.42 15.11 -4.66
C VAL A 33 11.93 14.88 -4.65
N LEU A 34 12.35 13.70 -5.09
CA LEU A 34 13.75 13.32 -5.28
C LEU A 34 13.89 12.80 -6.70
N GLU A 35 14.09 13.72 -7.64
CA GLU A 35 14.03 13.40 -9.07
C GLU A 35 14.90 12.18 -9.44
N PRO A 36 14.35 11.24 -10.24
CA PRO A 36 13.03 11.26 -10.89
C PRO A 36 11.85 10.77 -10.03
N ALA A 37 12.09 10.31 -8.80
CA ALA A 37 11.08 9.73 -7.95
C ALA A 37 10.38 10.79 -7.09
N SER A 38 9.19 10.44 -6.60
CA SER A 38 8.50 11.26 -5.62
C SER A 38 7.71 10.40 -4.64
N PHE A 39 7.73 10.82 -3.38
CA PHE A 39 7.17 10.08 -2.27
C PHE A 39 6.06 10.94 -1.65
N THR A 40 4.81 10.55 -1.90
CA THR A 40 3.63 11.21 -1.33
C THR A 40 3.33 10.60 0.03
N LEU A 41 3.45 11.39 1.09
CA LEU A 41 3.21 10.91 2.45
C LEU A 41 1.79 10.33 2.58
N ALA A 42 1.66 9.21 3.30
CA ALA A 42 0.42 8.50 3.57
C ALA A 42 -0.25 7.81 2.38
N SER A 43 0.39 7.75 1.20
CA SER A 43 -0.21 7.17 -0.01
C SER A 43 -0.63 5.70 0.14
N HIS A 44 0.05 4.92 0.98
CA HIS A 44 -0.27 3.51 1.22
C HIS A 44 -1.06 3.27 2.51
N VAL A 45 -1.40 4.30 3.28
CA VAL A 45 -2.09 4.15 4.57
C VAL A 45 -3.42 3.41 4.41
N ALA A 46 -4.22 3.75 3.40
CA ALA A 46 -5.48 3.06 3.13
C ALA A 46 -5.29 1.56 2.85
N ILE A 47 -4.23 1.19 2.13
CA ILE A 47 -3.89 -0.21 1.83
C ILE A 47 -3.45 -0.94 3.10
N PHE A 48 -2.65 -0.30 3.97
CA PHE A 48 -2.27 -0.90 5.25
C PHE A 48 -3.47 -1.07 6.21
N ILE A 49 -4.37 -0.09 6.28
CA ILE A 49 -5.61 -0.25 7.06
C ILE A 49 -6.44 -1.42 6.50
N ALA A 50 -6.58 -1.52 5.18
CA ALA A 50 -7.26 -2.64 4.53
C ALA A 50 -6.60 -3.99 4.90
N MET A 51 -5.27 -4.03 4.91
CA MET A 51 -4.47 -5.19 5.32
C MET A 51 -4.70 -5.59 6.78
N PHE A 52 -4.92 -4.63 7.68
CA PHE A 52 -5.23 -4.89 9.09
C PHE A 52 -6.66 -5.38 9.31
N ILE A 53 -7.57 -5.10 8.38
CA ILE A 53 -8.97 -5.52 8.46
C ILE A 53 -9.11 -6.99 8.02
N SER A 54 -8.76 -7.33 6.78
CA SER A 54 -8.85 -8.70 6.27
C SER A 54 -8.14 -8.87 4.92
N PRO A 55 -7.79 -10.11 4.51
CA PRO A 55 -7.26 -10.38 3.17
C PRO A 55 -8.18 -9.93 2.04
N LEU A 56 -9.49 -10.16 2.19
CA LEU A 56 -10.46 -9.80 1.17
C LEU A 56 -10.55 -8.27 1.01
N THR A 57 -10.57 -7.52 2.12
CA THR A 57 -10.55 -6.04 2.09
C THR A 57 -9.26 -5.53 1.45
N ALA A 58 -8.10 -6.10 1.78
CA ALA A 58 -6.82 -5.72 1.20
C ALA A 58 -6.79 -5.89 -0.33
N VAL A 59 -7.31 -7.01 -0.85
CA VAL A 59 -7.42 -7.27 -2.29
C VAL A 59 -8.38 -6.28 -2.95
N PHE A 60 -9.57 -6.07 -2.39
CA PHE A 60 -10.53 -5.12 -2.98
C PHE A 60 -10.00 -3.69 -3.00
N VAL A 61 -9.35 -3.25 -1.92
CA VAL A 61 -8.81 -1.89 -1.84
C VAL A 61 -7.67 -1.70 -2.85
N THR A 62 -6.75 -2.65 -2.97
CA THR A 62 -5.66 -2.56 -3.95
C THR A 62 -6.15 -2.58 -5.40
N ILE A 63 -7.13 -3.42 -5.73
CA ILE A 63 -7.76 -3.40 -7.07
C ILE A 63 -8.47 -2.06 -7.29
N GLY A 64 -9.25 -1.59 -6.31
CA GLY A 64 -9.99 -0.35 -6.41
C GLY A 64 -9.11 0.88 -6.57
N THR A 65 -8.00 0.98 -5.81
CA THR A 65 -7.05 2.08 -5.96
C THR A 65 -6.30 2.01 -7.29
N THR A 66 -5.95 0.81 -7.76
CA THR A 66 -5.30 0.63 -9.07
C THR A 66 -6.21 1.10 -10.21
N LEU A 67 -7.47 0.65 -10.21
CA LEU A 67 -8.47 1.11 -11.19
C LEU A 67 -8.73 2.61 -11.06
N GLY A 68 -8.78 3.13 -9.83
CA GLY A 68 -8.92 4.56 -9.58
C GLY A 68 -7.78 5.38 -10.16
N PHE A 69 -6.53 4.94 -10.01
CA PHE A 69 -5.36 5.61 -10.61
C PHE A 69 -5.42 5.56 -12.13
N PHE A 70 -5.83 4.42 -12.70
CA PHE A 70 -6.01 4.28 -14.15
C PHE A 70 -7.06 5.26 -14.67
N LEU A 71 -8.23 5.32 -14.03
CA LEU A 71 -9.33 6.21 -14.41
C LEU A 71 -9.00 7.70 -14.16
N ALA A 72 -8.16 8.00 -13.17
CA ALA A 72 -7.68 9.34 -12.89
C ALA A 72 -6.55 9.80 -13.83
N GLY A 73 -6.12 8.97 -14.79
CA GLY A 73 -5.14 9.34 -15.80
C GLY A 73 -3.69 9.36 -15.32
N PHE A 74 -3.34 8.61 -14.27
CA PHE A 74 -1.95 8.48 -13.84
C PHE A 74 -1.08 7.81 -14.93
N PRO A 75 0.23 8.11 -14.99
CA PRO A 75 1.13 7.46 -15.94
C PRO A 75 1.08 5.92 -15.83
N PRO A 76 1.17 5.17 -16.95
CA PRO A 76 1.05 3.71 -16.94
C PRO A 76 2.00 3.00 -15.95
N VAL A 77 3.23 3.48 -15.78
CA VAL A 77 4.18 2.94 -14.81
C VAL A 77 3.70 3.10 -13.36
N VAL A 78 3.00 4.19 -13.04
CA VAL A 78 2.44 4.44 -11.71
C VAL A 78 1.25 3.52 -11.46
N VAL A 79 0.39 3.33 -12.47
CA VAL A 79 -0.73 2.37 -12.40
C VAL A 79 -0.21 0.95 -12.22
N ALA A 80 0.84 0.57 -12.94
CA ALA A 80 1.45 -0.75 -12.81
C ALA A 80 2.07 -0.97 -11.41
N ARG A 81 2.74 0.05 -10.85
CA ARG A 81 3.22 0.02 -9.46
C ARG A 81 2.05 -0.14 -8.48
N ALA A 82 0.97 0.61 -8.64
CA ALA A 82 -0.25 0.46 -7.82
C ALA A 82 -0.83 -0.96 -7.92
N ALA A 83 -0.84 -1.55 -9.12
CA ALA A 83 -1.28 -2.94 -9.32
C ALA A 83 -0.42 -3.94 -8.54
N SER A 84 0.89 -3.70 -8.46
CA SER A 84 1.83 -4.55 -7.72
C SER A 84 1.54 -4.60 -6.21
N HIS A 85 0.83 -3.60 -5.67
CA HIS A 85 0.51 -3.50 -4.24
C HIS A 85 -0.34 -4.69 -3.76
N ILE A 86 -1.10 -5.32 -4.65
CA ILE A 86 -1.89 -6.52 -4.34
C ILE A 86 -1.04 -7.63 -3.71
N VAL A 87 0.25 -7.74 -4.10
CA VAL A 87 1.15 -8.80 -3.61
C VAL A 87 1.46 -8.58 -2.14
N PHE A 88 2.04 -7.43 -1.77
CA PHE A 88 2.40 -7.18 -0.38
C PHE A 88 1.15 -7.05 0.51
N ALA A 89 0.07 -6.48 -0.01
CA ALA A 89 -1.19 -6.34 0.72
C ALA A 89 -1.80 -7.70 1.05
N THR A 90 -1.81 -8.63 0.09
CA THR A 90 -2.30 -9.99 0.29
C THR A 90 -1.39 -10.79 1.22
N VAL A 91 -0.07 -10.77 0.99
CA VAL A 91 0.88 -11.49 1.86
C VAL A 91 0.82 -10.97 3.30
N GLY A 92 0.87 -9.65 3.48
CA GLY A 92 0.80 -9.02 4.80
C GLY A 92 -0.51 -9.31 5.53
N SER A 93 -1.65 -9.23 4.84
CA SER A 93 -2.96 -9.52 5.45
C SER A 93 -3.13 -11.00 5.78
N LEU A 94 -2.61 -11.91 4.97
CA LEU A 94 -2.59 -13.35 5.27
C LEU A 94 -1.67 -13.70 6.46
N MET A 95 -0.56 -12.99 6.64
CA MET A 95 0.29 -13.14 7.82
C MET A 95 -0.44 -12.66 9.08
N LEU A 96 -1.15 -11.52 9.00
CA LEU A 96 -1.93 -10.97 10.12
C LEU A 96 -3.17 -11.80 10.44
N ALA A 97 -3.86 -12.35 9.44
CA ALA A 97 -4.99 -13.26 9.66
C ALA A 97 -4.58 -14.48 10.48
N ARG A 98 -3.37 -15.02 10.24
CA ARG A 98 -2.83 -16.16 11.00
C ARG A 98 -2.26 -15.77 12.36
N LYS A 99 -1.64 -14.59 12.47
CA LYS A 99 -0.93 -14.13 13.68
C LYS A 99 -1.28 -12.66 13.98
N PRO A 100 -2.52 -12.35 14.40
CA PRO A 100 -2.96 -10.97 14.62
C PRO A 100 -2.18 -10.26 15.73
N ALA A 101 -1.62 -11.02 16.68
CA ALA A 101 -0.80 -10.48 17.77
C ALA A 101 0.55 -9.89 17.31
N ILE A 102 0.94 -10.03 16.04
CA ILE A 102 2.14 -9.38 15.48
C ILE A 102 2.09 -7.87 15.66
N ILE A 103 0.93 -7.25 15.45
CA ILE A 103 0.75 -5.81 15.56
C ILE A 103 0.49 -5.33 17.01
N ASP A 104 0.52 -6.23 18.00
CA ASP A 104 0.32 -5.84 19.41
C ASP A 104 1.62 -5.33 20.05
N SER A 105 2.76 -5.76 19.53
CA SER A 105 4.08 -5.37 19.99
C SER A 105 4.75 -4.50 18.94
N PHE A 106 5.23 -3.33 19.35
CA PHE A 106 5.95 -2.40 18.46
C PHE A 106 7.13 -3.08 17.74
N LYS A 107 7.90 -3.91 18.44
CA LYS A 107 9.04 -4.64 17.85
C LYS A 107 8.60 -5.63 16.77
N LYS A 108 7.55 -6.42 17.04
CA LYS A 108 7.00 -7.38 16.07
C LYS A 108 6.35 -6.67 14.88
N ALA A 109 5.64 -5.57 15.14
CA ALA A 109 5.06 -4.71 14.11
C ALA A 109 6.13 -4.09 13.20
N THR A 110 7.26 -3.66 13.78
CA THR A 110 8.42 -3.14 13.03
C THR A 110 9.02 -4.21 12.12
N ALA A 111 9.29 -5.41 12.64
CA ALA A 111 9.81 -6.51 11.85
C ALA A 111 8.85 -6.91 10.72
N PHE A 112 7.55 -6.95 11.02
CA PHE A 112 6.50 -7.20 10.04
C PHE A 112 6.47 -6.13 8.94
N SER A 113 6.48 -4.85 9.33
CA SER A 113 6.51 -3.71 8.41
C SER A 113 7.71 -3.78 7.47
N PHE A 114 8.89 -4.11 7.99
CA PHE A 114 10.10 -4.26 7.20
C PHE A 114 9.97 -5.38 6.17
N ILE A 115 9.51 -6.58 6.58
CA ILE A 115 9.30 -7.72 5.66
C ILE A 115 8.32 -7.37 4.54
N VAL A 116 7.18 -6.78 4.90
CA VAL A 116 6.16 -6.39 3.91
C VAL A 116 6.68 -5.29 2.98
N SER A 117 7.45 -4.35 3.52
CA SER A 117 8.04 -3.25 2.73
C SER A 117 9.14 -3.75 1.77
N LEU A 118 9.89 -4.79 2.14
CA LEU A 118 10.81 -5.46 1.21
C LEU A 118 10.06 -6.11 0.04
N ILE A 119 8.97 -6.82 0.31
CA ILE A 119 8.13 -7.42 -0.74
C ILE A 119 7.58 -6.31 -1.65
N HIS A 120 7.08 -5.23 -1.06
CA HIS A 120 6.59 -4.07 -1.80
C HIS A 120 7.66 -3.47 -2.72
N GLY A 121 8.85 -3.13 -2.19
CA GLY A 121 9.94 -2.55 -2.99
C GLY A 121 10.41 -3.47 -4.12
N VAL A 122 10.51 -4.78 -3.87
CA VAL A 122 10.88 -5.77 -4.90
C VAL A 122 9.82 -5.82 -6.00
N CYS A 123 8.53 -5.87 -5.66
CA CYS A 123 7.45 -5.88 -6.63
C CYS A 123 7.46 -4.63 -7.50
N GLU A 124 7.70 -3.45 -6.92
CA GLU A 124 7.77 -2.21 -7.69
C GLU A 124 8.98 -2.18 -8.63
N VAL A 125 10.15 -2.62 -8.18
CA VAL A 125 11.33 -2.75 -9.07
C VAL A 125 11.01 -3.66 -10.24
N ILE A 126 10.47 -4.86 -9.99
CA ILE A 126 10.10 -5.82 -11.04
C ILE A 126 9.16 -5.18 -12.06
N VAL A 127 8.17 -4.43 -11.60
CA VAL A 127 7.19 -3.79 -12.49
C VAL A 127 7.76 -2.58 -13.23
N VAL A 128 8.71 -1.85 -12.65
CA VAL A 128 9.33 -0.68 -13.29
C VAL A 128 10.38 -1.07 -14.33
N LEU A 129 11.08 -2.19 -14.15
CA LEU A 129 12.16 -2.62 -15.06
C LEU A 129 11.73 -2.70 -16.54
N PRO A 130 10.58 -3.32 -16.92
CA PRO A 130 10.11 -3.31 -18.30
C PRO A 130 9.95 -1.90 -18.87
N PHE A 131 9.40 -0.97 -18.11
CA PHE A 131 9.23 0.40 -18.61
C PHE A 131 10.58 1.12 -18.77
N TYR A 132 11.54 0.87 -17.89
CA TYR A 132 12.89 1.41 -18.02
C TYR A 132 13.56 0.91 -19.31
N PHE A 133 13.61 -0.41 -19.52
CA PHE A 133 14.30 -1.01 -20.67
C PHE A 133 13.58 -0.80 -22.01
N LEU A 134 12.27 -0.55 -22.00
CA LEU A 134 11.51 -0.21 -23.20
C LEU A 134 11.54 1.29 -23.54
N ASN A 135 12.37 2.08 -22.87
CA ASN A 135 12.48 3.53 -23.07
C ASN A 135 11.16 4.30 -22.82
N LEU A 136 10.36 3.85 -21.85
CA LEU A 136 9.05 4.44 -21.50
C LEU A 136 9.08 5.31 -20.24
N MET A 137 10.26 5.61 -19.67
CA MET A 137 10.41 6.48 -18.50
C MET A 137 10.69 7.93 -18.91
N THR A 138 10.64 8.86 -17.94
CA THR A 138 11.08 10.24 -18.16
C THR A 138 12.61 10.31 -18.30
N SER A 139 13.13 11.36 -18.96
CA SER A 139 14.58 11.55 -19.15
C SER A 139 15.38 11.48 -17.84
N ALA A 140 14.83 12.02 -16.75
CA ALA A 140 15.46 12.00 -15.44
C ALA A 140 15.73 10.59 -14.89
N TYR A 141 14.97 9.55 -15.29
CA TYR A 141 15.30 8.16 -14.94
C TYR A 141 16.57 7.68 -15.64
N TYR A 142 16.78 8.08 -16.89
CA TYR A 142 17.93 7.70 -17.69
C TYR A 142 19.18 8.51 -17.30
N ASP A 143 19.03 9.81 -16.99
CA ASP A 143 20.14 10.67 -16.57
C ASP A 143 20.79 10.19 -15.26
N LYS A 144 19.99 9.66 -14.34
CA LYS A 144 20.48 9.05 -13.08
C LYS A 144 20.96 7.60 -13.26
N GLY A 145 20.58 6.96 -14.37
CA GLY A 145 20.88 5.56 -14.65
C GLY A 145 20.09 4.56 -13.80
N LEU A 146 20.06 3.31 -14.28
CA LEU A 146 19.24 2.21 -13.74
C LEU A 146 19.42 2.02 -12.22
N PHE A 147 20.67 2.03 -11.74
CA PHE A 147 20.96 1.73 -10.35
C PHE A 147 20.36 2.79 -9.41
N VAL A 148 20.58 4.07 -9.71
CA VAL A 148 20.08 5.15 -8.85
C VAL A 148 18.57 5.29 -8.98
N SER A 149 18.04 5.32 -10.21
CA SER A 149 16.63 5.63 -10.43
C SER A 149 15.69 4.46 -10.10
N VAL A 150 16.07 3.22 -10.43
CA VAL A 150 15.21 2.04 -10.23
C VAL A 150 15.58 1.29 -8.96
N ILE A 151 16.85 0.91 -8.76
CA ILE A 151 17.22 0.08 -7.60
C ILE A 151 17.17 0.89 -6.29
N LEU A 152 17.77 2.07 -6.27
CA LEU A 152 17.85 2.90 -5.07
C LEU A 152 16.55 3.69 -4.85
N LEU A 153 16.15 4.54 -5.80
CA LEU A 153 14.99 5.41 -5.58
C LEU A 153 13.67 4.63 -5.60
N VAL A 154 13.39 3.80 -6.61
CA VAL A 154 12.16 2.99 -6.59
C VAL A 154 12.27 1.85 -5.57
N GLY A 155 13.33 1.04 -5.57
CA GLY A 155 13.45 -0.10 -4.65
C GLY A 155 13.60 0.31 -3.19
N VAL A 156 14.74 0.88 -2.82
CA VAL A 156 15.05 1.25 -1.42
C VAL A 156 14.13 2.38 -0.92
N GLY A 157 13.87 3.38 -1.77
CA GLY A 157 12.94 4.46 -1.43
C GLY A 157 11.54 3.95 -1.09
N THR A 158 11.02 2.98 -1.85
CA THR A 158 9.73 2.35 -1.52
C THR A 158 9.76 1.60 -0.21
N VAL A 159 10.86 0.91 0.14
CA VAL A 159 10.97 0.27 1.46
C VAL A 159 10.82 1.28 2.58
N VAL A 160 11.57 2.40 2.53
CA VAL A 160 11.51 3.44 3.57
C VAL A 160 10.13 4.09 3.60
N HIS A 161 9.60 4.49 2.44
CA HIS A 161 8.29 5.11 2.31
C HIS A 161 7.16 4.23 2.84
N SER A 162 7.18 2.95 2.46
CA SER A 162 6.23 1.92 2.91
C SER A 162 6.27 1.74 4.42
N MET A 163 7.44 1.78 5.05
CA MET A 163 7.55 1.70 6.51
C MET A 163 6.96 2.94 7.20
N VAL A 164 7.21 4.15 6.66
CA VAL A 164 6.61 5.39 7.19
C VAL A 164 5.08 5.32 7.12
N ASP A 165 4.53 4.96 5.96
CA ASP A 165 3.09 4.81 5.76
C ASP A 165 2.49 3.72 6.67
N PHE A 166 3.22 2.61 6.89
CA PHE A 166 2.82 1.57 7.84
C PHE A 166 2.69 2.14 9.26
N TYR A 167 3.64 2.96 9.73
CA TYR A 167 3.57 3.52 11.08
C TYR A 167 2.42 4.52 11.24
N ILE A 168 2.12 5.30 10.20
CA ILE A 168 0.94 6.16 10.19
C ILE A 168 -0.33 5.31 10.30
N ALA A 169 -0.47 4.28 9.46
CA ALA A 169 -1.59 3.36 9.52
C ALA A 169 -1.68 2.64 10.88
N TYR A 170 -0.54 2.24 11.44
CA TYR A 170 -0.45 1.58 12.74
C TYR A 170 -0.96 2.48 13.86
N ALA A 171 -0.55 3.75 13.88
CA ALA A 171 -1.00 4.74 14.85
C ALA A 171 -2.51 4.99 14.76
N VAL A 172 -3.06 5.07 13.53
CA VAL A 172 -4.50 5.24 13.28
C VAL A 172 -5.30 3.99 13.66
N TRP A 173 -4.78 2.79 13.39
CA TRP A 173 -5.51 1.53 13.60
C TRP A 173 -5.68 1.14 15.06
N ARG A 174 -4.67 1.39 15.91
CA ARG A 174 -4.71 0.98 17.33
C ARG A 174 -5.95 1.48 18.11
N PRO A 175 -6.35 2.77 18.06
CA PRO A 175 -7.56 3.23 18.74
C PRO A 175 -8.82 2.61 18.15
N ILE A 176 -8.90 2.50 16.82
CA ILE A 176 -10.04 1.89 16.11
C ILE A 176 -10.25 0.44 16.58
N ARG A 177 -9.16 -0.34 16.66
CA ARG A 177 -9.22 -1.76 17.06
C ARG A 177 -9.72 -1.93 18.50
N LYS A 178 -9.37 -1.02 19.41
CA LYS A 178 -9.85 -1.03 20.80
C LYS A 178 -11.35 -0.76 20.91
N ILE A 179 -11.85 0.20 20.13
CA ILE A 179 -13.27 0.62 20.16
C ILE A 179 -14.17 -0.41 19.49
N THR A 180 -13.72 -0.98 18.37
CA THR A 180 -14.51 -1.90 17.54
C THR A 180 -14.45 -3.36 17.98
N GLY A 181 -13.58 -3.72 18.94
CA GLY A 181 -13.36 -5.11 19.35
C GLY A 181 -12.77 -6.00 18.24
N ALA A 182 -12.26 -5.41 17.15
CA ALA A 182 -11.80 -6.10 15.93
C ALA A 182 -10.58 -7.03 16.11
N GLY A 183 -10.21 -7.38 17.34
CA GLY A 183 -9.25 -8.43 17.67
C GLY A 183 -9.82 -9.85 17.62
N LYS A 184 -11.14 -10.03 17.51
CA LYS A 184 -11.79 -11.33 17.30
C LYS A 184 -13.01 -11.16 16.38
N ALA A 185 -12.93 -11.72 15.17
CA ALA A 185 -14.10 -12.09 14.35
C ALA A 185 -15.10 -10.97 13.96
N VAL A 186 -14.65 -9.88 13.31
CA VAL A 186 -15.59 -8.95 12.64
C VAL A 186 -15.74 -9.27 11.13
N VAL A 187 -14.89 -10.12 10.55
CA VAL A 187 -14.91 -10.45 9.10
C VAL A 187 -15.09 -11.94 8.80
N GLU A 188 -15.46 -12.75 9.81
CA GLU A 188 -16.03 -14.10 9.61
C GLU A 188 -17.48 -14.16 10.13
#